data_AF-A0A0Q4QAE5-F1
#
_entry.id   AF-A0A0Q4QAE5-F1
#
_cell.length_a   1.000
_cell.length_b   1.000
_cell.length_c   1.000
_cell.angle_alpha   90.00
_cell.angle_beta   90.00
_cell.angle_gamma   90.00
#
_symmetry.space_group_name_H-M   'P 1'
#
loop_
_entity.id
_entity.type
_entity.pdbx_description
1 polymer ?
#
loop_
_entity_poly.entity_id
_entity_poly.type
_entity_poly.pdbx_seq_one_letter_code
_entity_poly.pdbx_strand_id
1 'polypeptide(L)'
;MISMIVIVDKYNEGFFWDNETKDFTLKFSEKCLFPTKDMAQTLIDEELGTDAVVANIMIYQYTLNGIWDYTVQNVWEEGEIDPKFEED
;
A
#
# COMPACT_ATOMS: atom_id res chain seq x y z
N MET A 1 12.51 0.82 -11.70
CA MET A 1 11.90 1.00 -10.37
C MET A 1 10.49 1.50 -10.61
N ILE A 2 9.50 0.77 -10.13
CA ILE A 2 8.08 1.11 -10.31
C ILE A 2 7.51 1.41 -8.93
N SER A 3 6.88 2.57 -8.78
CA SER A 3 6.15 2.95 -7.57
C SER A 3 4.72 2.43 -7.68
N MET A 4 4.25 1.78 -6.62
CA MET A 4 2.92 1.17 -6.54
C MET A 4 2.25 1.54 -5.22
N ILE A 5 0.92 1.47 -5.21
CA ILE A 5 0.10 1.74 -4.03
C ILE A 5 -0.36 0.41 -3.41
N VAL A 6 -0.29 0.33 -2.09
CA VAL A 6 -0.77 -0.79 -1.28
C VAL A 6 -1.50 -0.27 -0.05
N ILE A 7 -2.24 -1.15 0.63
CA ILE A 7 -2.72 -0.91 1.99
C ILE A 7 -1.93 -1.82 2.92
N VAL A 8 -1.48 -1.27 4.04
CA VAL A 8 -0.77 -2.02 5.08
C VAL A 8 -1.44 -1.89 6.43
N ASP A 9 -1.18 -2.86 7.31
CA ASP A 9 -1.54 -2.78 8.71
C ASP A 9 -0.73 -1.65 9.38
N LYS A 10 -1.42 -0.75 10.09
CA LYS A 10 -0.81 0.43 10.71
C LYS A 10 0.26 0.09 11.76
N TYR A 11 0.14 -1.06 12.41
CA TYR A 11 1.05 -1.48 13.48
C TYR A 11 2.12 -2.47 13.00
N ASN A 12 1.94 -3.06 11.81
CA ASN A 12 2.80 -4.09 11.25
C ASN A 12 3.18 -3.77 9.80
N GLU A 13 4.17 -2.91 9.63
CA GLU A 13 4.80 -2.62 8.34
C GLU A 13 5.32 -3.94 7.72
N GLY A 14 4.63 -4.44 6.70
CA GLY A 14 4.91 -5.73 6.04
C GLY A 14 3.72 -6.68 5.95
N PHE A 15 2.61 -6.38 6.62
CA PHE A 15 1.31 -6.99 6.34
C PHE A 15 0.57 -6.16 5.30
N PHE A 16 0.29 -6.76 4.14
CA PHE A 16 -0.40 -6.13 3.02
C PHE A 16 -1.83 -6.63 2.94
N TRP A 17 -2.76 -5.74 2.64
CA TRP A 17 -4.12 -6.16 2.33
C TRP A 17 -4.15 -6.93 0.99
N ASP A 18 -4.74 -8.12 0.96
CA ASP A 18 -4.95 -8.91 -0.26
C ASP A 18 -6.43 -8.85 -0.68
N ASN A 19 -6.71 -8.28 -1.85
CA ASN A 19 -8.07 -8.11 -2.36
C ASN A 19 -8.79 -9.40 -2.73
N GLU A 20 -8.07 -10.51 -2.95
CA GLU A 20 -8.66 -11.80 -3.25
C GLU A 20 -9.10 -12.51 -1.96
N THR A 21 -8.23 -12.54 -0.94
CA THR A 21 -8.54 -13.20 0.32
C THR A 21 -9.33 -12.33 1.28
N LYS A 22 -9.38 -11.01 1.03
CA LYS A 22 -10.00 -10.02 1.90
C LYS A 22 -9.42 -10.08 3.33
N ASP A 23 -8.10 -10.18 3.42
CA ASP A 23 -7.36 -10.27 4.68
C ASP A 23 -5.93 -9.73 4.52
N PHE A 24 -5.27 -9.42 5.64
CA PHE A 24 -3.88 -9.00 5.66
C PHE A 24 -2.93 -10.21 5.54
N THR A 25 -1.89 -10.08 4.73
CA THR A 25 -0.92 -11.14 4.44
C THR A 25 0.51 -10.63 4.43
N LEU A 26 1.44 -11.47 4.89
CA LEU A 26 2.88 -11.25 4.75
C LEU A 26 3.37 -11.49 3.31
N LYS A 27 2.55 -12.16 2.49
CA LYS A 27 2.93 -12.53 1.12
C LYS A 27 2.49 -11.43 0.16
N PHE A 28 3.37 -10.49 -0.10
CA PHE A 28 3.15 -9.49 -1.13
C PHE A 28 2.95 -10.13 -2.51
N SER A 29 1.89 -9.72 -3.21
CA SER A 29 1.56 -10.16 -4.56
C SER A 29 0.84 -9.05 -5.34
N GLU A 30 0.57 -9.28 -6.62
CA GLU A 30 -0.19 -8.35 -7.47
C GLU A 30 -1.59 -8.05 -6.91
N LYS A 31 -2.15 -8.95 -6.09
CA LYS A 31 -3.47 -8.79 -5.47
C LYS A 31 -3.47 -7.76 -4.33
N CYS A 32 -2.30 -7.40 -3.85
CA CYS A 32 -2.10 -6.35 -2.86
C CYS A 32 -1.99 -4.96 -3.48
N LEU A 33 -1.92 -4.88 -4.82
CA LEU A 33 -1.72 -3.62 -5.52
C LEU A 33 -3.03 -2.89 -5.77
N PHE A 34 -2.97 -1.58 -5.55
CA PHE A 34 -4.07 -0.66 -5.82
C PHE A 34 -3.74 0.26 -7.00
N PRO A 35 -4.71 0.56 -7.88
CA PRO A 35 -4.47 1.45 -9.01
C PRO A 35 -4.13 2.88 -8.59
N THR A 36 -4.78 3.41 -7.54
CA THR A 36 -4.59 4.77 -7.04
C THR A 36 -4.68 4.82 -5.52
N LYS A 37 -4.12 5.89 -4.92
CA LYS A 37 -4.25 6.20 -3.50
C LYS A 37 -5.72 6.35 -3.10
N ASP A 38 -6.51 7.06 -3.89
CA ASP A 38 -7.92 7.32 -3.59
C ASP A 38 -8.73 6.02 -3.49
N MET A 39 -8.49 5.06 -4.39
CA MET A 39 -9.15 3.74 -4.32
C MET A 39 -8.76 2.96 -3.07
N ALA A 40 -7.48 3.04 -2.67
CA ALA A 40 -7.01 2.41 -1.45
C ALA A 40 -7.63 3.08 -0.21
N GLN A 41 -7.72 4.41 -0.20
CA GLN A 41 -8.32 5.16 0.91
C GLN A 41 -9.81 4.90 1.03
N THR A 42 -10.57 4.88 -0.08
CA THR A 42 -11.99 4.53 -0.04
C THR A 42 -12.22 3.15 0.57
N LEU A 43 -11.39 2.16 0.24
CA LEU A 43 -11.50 0.83 0.84
C LEU A 43 -11.22 0.85 2.36
N ILE A 44 -10.24 1.64 2.79
CA ILE A 44 -9.96 1.82 4.22
C ILE A 44 -11.18 2.42 4.92
N ASP A 45 -11.73 3.50 4.38
CA ASP A 45 -12.84 4.23 4.99
C ASP A 45 -14.13 3.39 5.04
N GLU A 46 -14.37 2.55 4.04
CA GLU A 46 -15.58 1.74 3.92
C GLU A 46 -15.50 0.37 4.62
N GLU A 47 -14.35 -0.32 4.56
CA GLU A 47 -14.22 -1.72 5.00
C GLU A 47 -13.24 -1.93 6.16
N LEU A 48 -12.08 -1.25 6.18
CA LEU A 48 -10.96 -1.64 7.06
C LEU A 48 -10.83 -0.80 8.34
N GLY A 49 -11.26 0.46 8.30
CA GLY A 49 -11.18 1.39 9.41
C GLY A 49 -9.74 1.83 9.74
N THR A 50 -9.57 2.32 10.97
CA THR A 50 -8.37 3.08 11.40
C THR A 50 -7.09 2.27 11.56
N ASP A 51 -7.18 0.94 11.48
CA ASP A 51 -6.03 0.04 11.65
C ASP A 51 -5.32 -0.23 10.31
N ALA A 52 -5.82 0.33 9.21
CA ALA A 52 -5.24 0.23 7.88
C ALA A 52 -4.79 1.61 7.37
N VAL A 53 -3.66 1.63 6.66
CA VAL A 53 -3.08 2.85 6.10
C VAL A 53 -2.60 2.62 4.66
N VAL A 54 -2.71 3.65 3.82
CA VAL A 54 -2.18 3.57 2.46
C VAL A 54 -0.67 3.72 2.50
N ALA A 55 0.05 2.88 1.76
CA ALA A 55 1.50 3.00 1.62
C ALA A 55 1.92 2.99 0.15
N ASN A 56 3.04 3.65 -0.11
CA ASN A 56 3.74 3.59 -1.38
C ASN A 56 4.92 2.61 -1.28
N ILE A 57 4.98 1.66 -2.20
CA ILE A 57 6.11 0.74 -2.31
C ILE A 57 6.84 0.97 -3.62
N MET A 58 8.17 0.83 -3.59
CA MET A 58 8.99 0.77 -4.78
C MET A 58 9.38 -0.66 -5.06
N ILE A 59 9.07 -1.13 -6.26
CA ILE A 59 9.46 -2.43 -6.76
C ILE A 59 10.73 -2.27 -7.59
N TYR A 60 11.79 -2.98 -7.19
CA TYR A 60 13.10 -2.92 -7.83
C TYR A 60 13.24 -3.95 -8.93
N GLN A 61 12.77 -5.18 -8.70
CA GLN A 61 12.87 -6.26 -9.68
C GLN A 61 11.78 -7.32 -9.47
N TYR A 62 11.13 -7.73 -10.57
CA TYR A 62 10.39 -8.99 -10.61
C TYR A 62 11.42 -10.10 -10.81
N THR A 63 11.69 -10.91 -9.79
CA THR A 63 12.52 -12.09 -10.02
C THR A 63 11.67 -13.16 -10.72
N LEU A 64 12.22 -13.78 -11.77
CA LEU A 64 11.57 -14.87 -12.54
C LEU A 64 11.07 -16.06 -11.68
N ASN A 65 11.47 -16.11 -10.41
CA ASN A 65 11.00 -17.09 -9.42
C ASN A 65 9.73 -16.65 -8.67
N GLY A 66 9.09 -15.54 -9.08
CA GLY A 66 7.85 -15.05 -8.50
C GLY A 66 8.02 -14.29 -7.18
N ILE A 67 9.25 -13.89 -6.81
CA ILE A 67 9.51 -13.10 -5.62
C ILE A 67 9.73 -11.64 -6.03
N TRP A 68 8.95 -10.75 -5.42
CA TRP A 68 9.07 -9.31 -5.60
C TRP A 68 10.09 -8.76 -4.62
N ASP A 69 11.08 -8.04 -5.12
CA ASP A 69 11.96 -7.23 -4.28
C ASP A 69 11.42 -5.80 -4.23
N TYR A 70 11.00 -5.37 -3.04
CA TYR A 70 10.35 -4.08 -2.82
C TYR A 70 10.80 -3.40 -1.53
N THR A 71 10.64 -2.08 -1.48
CA THR A 71 10.84 -1.27 -0.28
C THR A 71 9.61 -0.40 -0.06
N VAL A 72 9.09 -0.41 1.16
CA VAL A 72 8.03 0.52 1.60
C VAL A 72 8.69 1.88 1.85
N GLN A 73 8.20 2.94 1.20
CA GLN A 73 8.81 4.26 1.30
C GLN A 73 8.02 5.22 2.17
N ASN A 74 6.72 5.32 1.93
CA ASN A 74 5.86 6.31 2.56
C ASN A 74 4.61 5.60 3.06
N VAL A 75 4.34 5.72 4.35
CA VAL A 75 3.09 5.31 4.97
C VAL A 75 2.29 6.60 5.21
N TRP A 76 1.16 6.75 4.53
CA TRP A 76 0.33 7.94 4.65
C TRP A 76 -0.54 7.78 5.89
N GLU A 77 -0.13 8.39 7.00
CA GLU A 77 -0.99 8.46 8.18
C GLU A 77 -2.11 9.49 7.98
N GLU A 78 -3.25 9.24 8.59
CA GLU A 78 -4.41 10.13 8.57
C GLU A 78 -4.02 11.52 9.14
N GLY A 79 -3.88 12.51 8.26
CA GLY A 79 -3.45 13.87 8.58
C GLY A 79 -2.15 14.33 7.93
N GLU A 80 -1.42 13.47 7.21
CA GLU A 80 -0.27 13.91 6.43
C GLU A 80 -0.71 14.60 5.13
N ILE A 81 -0.47 15.92 5.08
CA ILE A 81 -0.63 16.75 3.91
C ILE A 81 0.34 16.26 2.83
N ASP A 82 -0.18 15.94 1.65
CA ASP A 82 0.65 15.66 0.48
C ASP A 82 1.55 16.87 0.19
N PRO A 83 2.89 16.74 0.27
CA PRO A 83 3.81 17.86 0.04
C PRO A 83 3.77 18.39 -1.41
N LYS A 84 2.92 17.83 -2.29
CA LYS A 84 2.73 18.31 -3.66
C LYS A 84 1.57 19.28 -3.89
N PHE A 85 0.91 19.80 -2.85
CA PHE A 85 -0.09 20.87 -2.99
C PHE A 85 0.24 22.15 -2.20
N GLU A 86 1.52 22.53 -2.16
CA GLU A 86 1.89 23.95 -2.10
C GLU A 86 2.34 24.38 -3.52
N GLU A 87 1.38 24.83 -4.33
CA GLU A 87 1.68 25.81 -5.37
C GLU A 87 0.96 27.12 -4.99
N ASP A 88 1.74 28.20 -5.05
CA ASP A 88 1.52 29.57 -4.57
C ASP A 88 0.15 30.23 -4.86
#